data_AF-A0A9X2T3V8-F1
#
_entry.id   AF-A0A9X2T3V8-F1
#
_cell.length_a   1.000
_cell.length_b   1.000
_cell.length_c   1.000
_cell.angle_alpha   90.00
_cell.angle_beta   90.00
_cell.angle_gamma   90.00
#
_symmetry.space_group_name_H-M   'P 1'
#
loop_
_entity.id
_entity.type
_entity.pdbx_description
1 polymer ?
#
loop_
_entity_poly.entity_id
_entity_poly.type
_entity_poly.pdbx_seq_one_letter_code
_entity_poly.pdbx_strand_id
1 'polypeptide(L)' 'MKRIEATARALCAVDLQGVGYSGEELATLVDQYWPVIAAEIYQGQTVEGEWPFSAEEIDHLTERYRHVVRTQ' A
#
# COMPACT_ATOMS: atom_id res chain seq x y z
N MET A 1 5.75 0.06 14.05
CA MET A 1 4.77 0.24 12.94
C MET A 1 4.68 1.64 12.31
N LYS A 2 4.49 2.74 13.07
CA LYS A 2 4.19 4.09 12.50
C LYS A 2 5.09 4.57 11.35
N ARG A 3 6.39 4.24 11.39
CA ARG A 3 7.34 4.61 10.34
C ARG A 3 7.10 3.85 9.03
N ILE A 4 6.77 2.56 9.11
CA ILE A 4 6.48 1.72 7.93
C ILE A 4 5.20 2.19 7.27
N GLU A 5 4.16 2.43 8.06
CA GLU A 5 2.89 2.96 7.59
C GLU A 5 3.06 4.30 6.85
N ALA A 6 3.79 5.26 7.45
CA ALA A 6 4.07 6.53 6.79
C ALA A 6 4.88 6.36 5.48
N THR A 7 5.87 5.47 5.48
CA THR A 7 6.69 5.18 4.30
C THR A 7 5.87 4.51 3.20
N ALA A 8 5.04 3.54 3.56
CA ALA A 8 4.18 2.81 2.65
C ALA A 8 3.12 3.71 2.02
N ARG A 9 2.51 4.62 2.79
CA ARG A 9 1.58 5.63 2.24
C ARG A 9 2.27 6.56 1.25
N ALA A 10 3.48 7.02 1.57
CA ALA A 10 4.23 7.89 0.68
C ALA A 10 4.58 7.19 -0.65
N LEU A 11 5.04 5.95 -0.59
CA LEU A 11 5.35 5.15 -1.78
C LEU A 11 4.10 4.81 -2.60
N CYS A 12 3.01 4.41 -1.94
CA CYS A 12 1.73 4.17 -2.59
C CYS A 12 1.20 5.42 -3.31
N ALA A 13 1.36 6.59 -2.70
CA ALA A 13 0.97 7.85 -3.33
C ALA A 13 1.78 8.13 -4.60
N VAL A 14 3.09 7.87 -4.58
CA VAL A 14 3.97 8.04 -5.74
C VAL A 14 3.59 7.11 -6.89
N ASP A 15 3.33 5.83 -6.60
CA ASP A 15 2.90 4.86 -7.61
C ASP A 15 1.56 5.25 -8.25
N LEU A 16 0.58 5.61 -7.42
CA LEU A 16 -0.75 6.00 -7.87
C LEU A 16 -0.74 7.31 -8.67
N GLN A 17 0.09 8.27 -8.28
CA GLN A 17 0.33 9.48 -9.08
C GLN A 17 0.98 9.16 -10.43
N GLY A 18 1.91 8.20 -10.45
CA GLY A 18 2.57 7.74 -11.67
C GLY A 18 1.61 7.16 -12.72
N VAL A 19 0.46 6.62 -12.29
CA VAL A 19 -0.58 6.09 -13.18
C VAL A 19 -1.75 7.07 -13.41
N GLY A 20 -1.67 8.28 -12.86
CA GLY A 20 -2.61 9.38 -13.15
C GLY A 20 -3.63 9.71 -12.06
N TYR A 21 -3.61 9.04 -10.90
CA TYR A 21 -4.50 9.35 -9.78
C TYR A 21 -4.08 10.64 -9.07
N SER A 22 -5.05 11.48 -8.69
CA SER A 22 -4.79 12.74 -7.99
C SER A 22 -5.96 13.16 -7.09
N GLY A 23 -5.73 14.16 -6.23
CA GLY A 23 -6.78 14.74 -5.38
C GLY A 23 -7.36 13.76 -4.34
N GLU A 24 -8.69 13.79 -4.19
CA GLU A 24 -9.42 12.99 -3.20
C GLU A 24 -9.41 11.49 -3.51
N GLU A 25 -9.39 11.13 -4.80
CA GLU A 25 -9.27 9.76 -5.27
C GLU A 25 -7.93 9.15 -4.87
N LEU A 26 -6.82 9.90 -5.05
CA LEU A 26 -5.50 9.49 -4.61
C LEU A 26 -5.47 9.22 -3.10
N ALA A 27 -6.00 10.13 -2.28
CA ALA A 27 -6.02 9.97 -0.83
C ALA A 27 -6.79 8.71 -0.42
N THR A 28 -7.94 8.45 -1.07
CA THR A 28 -8.77 7.26 -0.83
C THR A 28 -8.04 5.97 -1.20
N LEU A 29 -7.41 5.94 -2.38
CA LEU A 29 -6.67 4.77 -2.86
C LEU A 29 -5.42 4.51 -2.00
N VAL A 30 -4.72 5.55 -1.56
CA VAL A 30 -3.58 5.42 -0.65
C VAL A 30 -4.01 4.83 0.69
N ASP A 31 -5.12 5.28 1.27
CA ASP A 31 -5.61 4.72 2.53
C ASP A 31 -6.04 3.24 2.40
N GLN A 32 -6.49 2.85 1.20
CA GLN A 32 -6.88 1.47 0.91
C GLN A 32 -5.70 0.54 0.61
N TYR A 33 -4.69 1.00 -0.13
CA TYR A 33 -3.64 0.15 -0.70
C TYR A 33 -2.26 0.27 -0.04
N TRP A 34 -2.05 1.22 0.89
CA TRP A 34 -0.79 1.27 1.66
C TRP A 34 -0.41 -0.06 2.35
N PRO A 35 -1.35 -0.95 2.79
CA PRO A 35 -0.97 -2.21 3.42
C PRO A 35 -0.18 -3.14 2.48
N VAL A 36 -0.45 -3.07 1.17
CA VAL A 36 0.26 -3.85 0.15
C VAL A 36 1.74 -3.46 0.13
N ILE A 37 2.01 -2.17 0.01
CA ILE A 37 3.37 -1.64 0.00
C ILE A 37 4.06 -1.87 1.36
N ALA A 38 3.32 -1.71 2.45
CA ALA A 38 3.84 -1.98 3.78
C ALA A 38 4.23 -3.46 3.97
N ALA A 39 3.48 -4.40 3.40
CA ALA A 39 3.81 -5.82 3.42
C ALA A 39 5.11 -6.12 2.64
N GLU A 40 5.33 -5.45 1.50
CA GLU A 40 6.59 -5.58 0.75
C GLU A 40 7.79 -5.00 1.52
N ILE A 41 7.61 -3.88 2.21
CA ILE A 41 8.64 -3.32 3.13
C ILE A 41 8.89 -4.27 4.31
N TYR A 42 7.84 -4.95 4.78
CA TYR A 42 7.87 -5.84 5.93
C TYR A 42 8.59 -7.18 5.65
N GLN A 43 8.73 -7.63 4.39
CA GLN A 43 9.36 -8.90 3.96
C GLN A 43 10.89 -9.01 4.26
N GLY A 44 11.33 -8.55 5.42
CA GLY A 44 12.69 -8.69 5.92
C GLY A 44 12.98 -7.88 7.19
N GLN A 45 11.98 -7.21 7.79
CA GLN A 45 12.19 -6.36 8.95
C GLN A 45 11.37 -6.82 10.15
N THR A 46 12.04 -7.11 11.27
CA THR A 46 11.40 -7.30 12.57
C THR A 46 10.96 -5.94 13.08
N VAL A 47 9.65 -5.70 13.11
CA VAL A 47 9.08 -4.41 13.54
C VAL A 47 8.36 -4.63 14.86
N GLU A 48 8.62 -3.76 15.83
CA GLU A 48 7.86 -3.75 17.07
C GLU A 48 6.42 -3.25 16.79
N GLY A 49 5.44 -4.12 17.08
CA GLY A 49 3.99 -3.89 16.94
C GLY A 49 3.24 -5.03 16.26
N GLU A 50 1.93 -5.14 16.51
CA GLU A 50 1.06 -6.14 15.88
C GLU A 50 0.64 -5.71 14.49
N TRP A 51 1.02 -6.48 13.46
CA TRP A 51 0.58 -6.24 12.09
C TRP A 51 -0.93 -6.59 11.97
N PRO A 52 -1.81 -5.63 11.62
CA PRO A 52 -3.24 -5.83 11.72
C PRO A 52 -3.88 -6.51 10.50
N PHE A 53 -3.09 -6.83 9.46
CA PHE A 53 -3.60 -7.43 8.22
C PHE A 53 -3.17 -8.90 8.12
N SER A 54 -4.09 -9.78 7.81
CA SER A 54 -3.76 -11.16 7.48
C SER A 54 -3.07 -11.27 6.11
N ALA A 55 -2.36 -12.37 5.88
CA ALA A 55 -1.74 -12.64 4.57
C ALA A 55 -2.79 -12.69 3.45
N GLU A 56 -3.97 -13.27 3.70
CA GLU A 56 -5.08 -13.35 2.75
C GLU A 56 -5.61 -11.96 2.36
N GLU A 57 -5.76 -11.05 3.34
CA GLU A 57 -6.15 -9.66 3.06
C GLU A 57 -5.11 -8.94 2.20
N ILE A 58 -3.82 -9.16 2.47
CA ILE A 58 -2.74 -8.58 1.66
C ILE A 58 -2.75 -9.14 0.25
N ASP A 59 -2.97 -10.44 0.06
CA ASP A 59 -3.05 -11.06 -1.26
C ASP A 59 -4.22 -10.47 -2.07
N HIS A 60 -5.41 -10.36 -1.47
CA HIS A 60 -6.57 -9.75 -2.12
C HIS A 60 -6.36 -8.27 -2.45
N LEU A 61 -5.77 -7.49 -1.54
CA LEU A 61 -5.43 -6.09 -1.82
C LEU A 61 -4.37 -5.99 -2.91
N THR A 62 -3.40 -6.91 -2.96
CA THR A 62 -2.34 -6.95 -3.97
C THR A 62 -2.91 -7.21 -5.36
N GLU A 63 -3.83 -8.16 -5.50
CA GLU A 63 -4.51 -8.41 -6.78
C GLU A 63 -5.23 -7.15 -7.28
N ARG A 64 -6.01 -6.50 -6.40
CA ARG A 64 -6.72 -5.26 -6.73
C ARG A 64 -5.78 -4.11 -7.06
N TYR A 65 -4.74 -3.92 -6.26
CA TYR A 65 -3.73 -2.89 -6.47
C TYR A 65 -3.05 -3.06 -7.84
N ARG A 66 -2.68 -4.30 -8.20
CA ARG A 66 -2.13 -4.60 -9.52
C ARG A 66 -3.07 -4.21 -10.64
N HIS A 67 -4.39 -4.40 -10.50
CA HIS A 67 -5.33 -3.88 -11.51
C HIS A 67 -5.31 -2.35 -11.59
N VAL A 68 -5.24 -1.66 -10.45
CA VAL A 68 -5.18 -0.20 -10.38
C VAL A 68 -3.92 0.36 -11.04
N VAL A 69 -2.74 -0.20 -10.74
CA VAL A 69 -1.46 0.35 -11.25
C VAL A 69 -1.00 -0.22 -12.59
N ARG A 70 -1.63 -1.29 -13.10
CA ARG A 70 -1.24 -1.97 -14.35
C ARG A 70 -2.16 -1.62 -15.53
N THR A 71 -3.12 -0.72 -15.34
CA THR A 71 -3.95 -0.22 -16.44
C THR A 71 -3.14 0.80 -17.26
N GLN A 72 -2.33 0.29 -18.19
CA GLN A 72 -1.77 1.01 -19.35
C GLN A 72 -2.28 0.37 -20.64
#